data_AF-A0A962PZP6-F1
#
_entry.id   AF-A0A962PZP6-F1
#
_cell.length_a   1.000
_cell.length_b   1.000
_cell.length_c   1.000
_cell.angle_alpha   90.00
_cell.angle_beta   90.00
_cell.angle_gamma   90.00
#
_symmetry.space_group_name_H-M   'P 1'
#
loop_
_entity.id
_entity.type
_entity.pdbx_description
1 polymer ?
#
loop_
_entity_poly.entity_id
_entity_poly.type
_entity_poly.pdbx_seq_one_letter_code
_entity_poly.pdbx_strand_id
1 'polypeptide(L)' 'MYFDSLQAALEMQGHGMFVWPAYSVTIAVIALLVITPLLRRRKVLRQLEAQARRAQGAPAGRAGGER' A
#
# COMPACT_ATOMS: atom_id res chain seq x y z
N MET A 1 -8.87 -21.46 -32.82
CA MET A 1 -8.62 -20.55 -31.69
C MET A 1 -7.37 -21.05 -30.99
N TYR A 2 -6.31 -20.25 -30.85
CA TYR A 2 -4.96 -20.74 -30.44
C TYR A 2 -4.88 -21.19 -28.96
N PHE A 3 -5.91 -20.91 -28.16
CA PHE A 3 -6.12 -21.47 -26.83
C PHE A 3 -7.61 -21.82 -26.69
N ASP A 4 -7.94 -23.11 -26.62
CA ASP A 4 -9.32 -23.58 -26.46
C ASP A 4 -9.88 -23.35 -25.05
N SER A 5 -9.02 -23.05 -24.07
CA SER A 5 -9.43 -22.78 -22.69
C SER A 5 -8.35 -22.04 -21.88
N LEU A 6 -8.76 -21.38 -20.80
CA LEU A 6 -7.84 -20.82 -19.79
C LEU A 6 -6.93 -21.92 -19.20
N GLN A 7 -7.40 -23.16 -19.15
CA GLN A 7 -6.60 -24.31 -18.73
C GLN A 7 -5.48 -24.64 -19.72
N ALA A 8 -5.73 -24.54 -21.04
CA ALA A 8 -4.69 -24.71 -22.05
C ALA A 8 -3.59 -23.62 -21.94
N ALA A 9 -3.96 -22.40 -21.54
CA ALA A 9 -3.01 -21.33 -21.26
C ALA A 9 -2.24 -21.52 -19.93
N LEU A 10 -2.87 -22.16 -18.93
CA LEU A 10 -2.22 -22.51 -17.66
C LEU A 10 -1.30 -23.72 -17.79
N GLU A 11 -1.65 -24.71 -18.60
CA GLU A 11 -0.85 -25.92 -18.80
C GLU A 11 0.24 -25.68 -19.85
N MET A 12 0.02 -24.85 -20.88
CA MET A 12 1.01 -24.52 -21.93
C MET A 12 1.84 -25.75 -22.35
N GLN A 13 1.17 -26.85 -22.73
CA GLN A 13 1.80 -28.13 -23.08
C GLN A 13 2.86 -28.60 -22.05
N GLY A 14 2.58 -28.43 -20.74
CA GLY A 14 3.46 -28.82 -19.62
C GLY A 14 4.43 -27.75 -19.14
N HIS A 15 4.55 -26.60 -19.81
CA HIS A 15 5.53 -25.56 -19.45
C HIS A 15 4.98 -24.54 -18.45
N GLY A 16 3.66 -24.46 -18.29
CA GLY A 16 3.04 -23.45 -17.44
C GLY A 16 3.48 -23.54 -15.96
N MET A 17 3.77 -24.75 -15.45
CA MET A 17 4.21 -24.91 -14.06
C MET A 17 5.53 -24.20 -13.74
N PHE A 18 6.38 -23.93 -14.74
CA PHE A 18 7.66 -23.24 -14.55
C PHE A 18 7.52 -21.72 -14.69
N VAL A 19 6.57 -21.29 -15.52
CA VAL A 19 6.39 -19.88 -15.89
C VAL A 19 5.56 -19.15 -14.83
N TRP A 20 4.47 -19.74 -14.37
CA TRP A 20 3.55 -19.11 -13.41
C TRP A 20 4.17 -18.79 -12.05
N PRO A 21 5.04 -19.62 -11.45
CA PRO A 21 5.70 -19.27 -10.19
C PRO A 21 6.58 -18.03 -10.32
N ALA A 22 7.34 -17.88 -11.41
CA ALA A 22 8.19 -16.70 -11.62
C ALA A 22 7.35 -15.41 -11.74
N TYR A 23 6.24 -15.46 -12.48
CA TYR A 23 5.30 -14.35 -12.54
C TYR A 23 4.62 -14.08 -11.20
N SER A 24 4.23 -15.13 -10.48
CA SER A 24 3.57 -15.01 -9.17
C SER A 24 4.49 -14.35 -8.13
N VAL A 25 5.77 -14.75 -8.09
CA VAL A 25 6.77 -14.12 -7.22
C VAL A 25 6.95 -12.65 -7.59
N THR A 26 7.04 -12.32 -8.87
CA THR A 26 7.18 -10.94 -9.34
C THR A 26 5.98 -10.09 -8.93
N ILE A 27 4.76 -10.58 -9.17
CA ILE A 27 3.51 -9.92 -8.76
C ILE A 27 3.46 -9.74 -7.24
N ALA A 28 3.86 -10.77 -6.47
CA ALA A 28 3.89 -10.69 -5.01
C ALA A 28 4.87 -9.63 -4.50
N VAL A 29 6.07 -9.54 -5.10
CA VAL A 29 7.06 -8.51 -4.75
C VAL A 29 6.53 -7.11 -5.06
N ILE A 30 5.94 -6.91 -6.25
CA ILE A 30 5.33 -5.63 -6.63
C ILE A 30 4.19 -5.27 -5.67
N ALA A 31 3.31 -6.23 -5.35
CA ALA A 31 2.22 -6.03 -4.41
C ALA A 31 2.75 -5.64 -3.03
N LEU A 32 3.80 -6.30 -2.54
CA LEU A 32 4.44 -5.97 -1.27
C LEU A 32 5.00 -4.54 -1.28
N LEU A 33 5.68 -4.14 -2.37
CA LEU A 33 6.24 -2.80 -2.53
C LEU A 33 5.17 -1.70 -2.58
N VAL A 34 3.96 -2.00 -3.07
CA VAL A 34 2.84 -1.03 -3.11
C VAL A 34 2.06 -1.02 -1.80
N ILE A 35 1.76 -2.20 -1.23
CA ILE A 35 0.94 -2.33 -0.02
C ILE A 35 1.68 -1.79 1.20
N THR A 36 2.99 -2.06 1.32
CA THR A 36 3.81 -1.63 2.46
C THR A 36 3.76 -0.11 2.71
N PRO A 37 4.06 0.77 1.73
CA PRO A 37 3.97 2.22 1.93
C PRO A 37 2.52 2.69 2.12
N LEU A 38 1.53 2.04 1.49
CA LEU A 38 0.14 2.42 1.63
C LEU A 38 -0.38 2.20 3.06
N LEU A 39 -0.02 1.06 3.66
CA LEU A 39 -0.33 0.76 5.07
C LEU A 39 0.40 1.73 6.02
N ARG A 40 1.67 2.04 5.75
CA ARG A 40 2.45 3.01 6.55
C ARG A 40 1.87 4.42 6.46
N ARG A 41 1.45 4.87 5.28
CA ARG A 41 0.85 6.19 5.05
C ARG A 41 -0.38 6.42 5.92
N ARG A 42 -1.25 5.40 6.07
CA ARG A 42 -2.42 5.46 6.97
C ARG A 42 -2.06 5.66 8.44
N LYS A 43 -0.89 5.18 8.89
CA LYS A 43 -0.43 5.39 10.27
C LYS A 43 0.11 6.82 10.44
N VAL A 44 0.91 7.31 9.49
CA VAL A 44 1.48 8.65 9.52
C VAL A 44 0.39 9.73 9.45
N LEU A 45 -0.60 9.59 8.57
CA LEU A 45 -1.70 10.56 8.45
C LEU A 45 -2.49 10.70 9.76
N ARG A 46 -2.80 9.58 10.43
CA ARG A 46 -3.46 9.61 11.75
C ARG A 46 -2.63 10.34 12.81
N GLN A 47 -1.31 10.19 12.79
CA GLN A 47 -0.42 10.90 13.71
C GLN A 47 -0.37 12.40 13.41
N LEU A 48 -0.38 12.79 12.13
CA LEU A 48 -0.42 14.19 11.72
C LEU A 48 -1.74 14.86 12.11
N GLU A 49 -2.88 14.19 11.92
CA GLU A 49 -4.19 14.70 12.35
C GLU A 49 -4.24 14.94 13.86
N ALA A 50 -3.70 14.01 14.66
CA ALA A 50 -3.64 14.15 16.11
C ALA A 50 -2.74 15.34 16.54
N GLN A 51 -1.62 15.57 15.85
CA GLN A 51 -0.74 16.72 16.10
C GLN A 51 -1.39 18.04 15.69
N ALA A 52 -2.04 18.10 14.53
CA ALA A 52 -2.73 19.29 14.04
C ALA A 52 -3.84 19.75 15.01
N ARG A 53 -4.62 18.82 15.57
CA ARG A 53 -5.64 19.12 16.59
C ARG A 53 -5.05 19.73 17.86
N ARG A 54 -3.88 19.25 18.31
CA ARG A 54 -3.19 19.80 19.48
C ARG A 54 -2.59 21.19 19.22
N ALA A 55 -2.06 21.42 18.03
CA ALA A 55 -1.54 22.72 17.62
C ALA A 55 -2.66 23.78 17.53
N GLN A 56 -3.84 23.41 17.04
CA GLN A 56 -5.00 24.31 16.97
C GLN A 56 -5.68 24.51 18.33
N GLY A 57 -5.62 23.51 19.22
CA GLY A 57 -6.16 23.58 20.58
C GLY A 57 -5.20 24.17 21.62
N ALA A 58 -3.95 24.47 21.25
CA ALA A 58 -3.04 25.21 22.13
C ALA A 58 -3.55 26.65 22.20
N PRO A 59 -4.03 27.12 23.37
CA PRO A 59 -4.61 28.44 23.47
C PRO A 59 -3.50 29.46 23.19
N ALA A 60 -3.74 30.33 22.21
CA ALA A 60 -3.07 31.61 22.04
C ALA A 60 -3.41 32.56 23.21
N GLY A 61 -3.32 32.07 24.46
CA GLY A 61 -3.81 32.70 25.68
C GLY A 61 -2.72 33.13 26.65
N ARG A 62 -1.48 33.39 26.16
CA ARG A 62 -0.39 33.93 27.00
C ARG A 62 0.32 35.13 26.37
N ALA A 63 -0.41 35.97 25.65
CA ALA A 63 0.08 37.26 25.17
C ALA A 63 -0.97 38.34 25.44
N GLY A 64 -1.09 38.79 26.69
CA GLY A 64 -2.05 39.85 27.05
C GLY A 64 -2.33 39.97 28.54
N GLY A 65 -1.31 39.89 29.39
CA GLY A 65 -1.46 39.97 30.84
C GLY A 65 -0.26 40.58 31.53
N GLU A 66 0.33 41.61 30.92
CA GLU A 66 1.27 42.51 31.57
C GLU A 66 0.83 43.92 31.20
N ARG A 67 0.06 44.60 32.08
CA ARG A 67 0.20 46.00 32.55
C ARG A 67 -0.75 46.24 33.72
#